data_AF-A0A2S3X4N8-F1
#
_entry.id   AF-A0A2S3X4N8-F1
#
_cell.length_a   1.000
_cell.length_b   1.000
_cell.length_c   1.000
_cell.angle_alpha   90.00
_cell.angle_beta   90.00
_cell.angle_gamma   90.00
#
_symmetry.space_group_name_H-M   'P 1'
#
loop_
_entity.id
_entity.type
_entity.pdbx_description
1 polymer ?
#
loop_
_entity_poly.entity_id
_entity_poly.type
_entity_poly.pdbx_seq_one_letter_code
_entity_poly.pdbx_strand_id
1 'polypeptide(L)' 'MKKDLSMVLMPDHPLYAEAVEALKLYHQAQADGVIGAELERLRLMAEHRFQAVTDYQLHALGGPAVKGH' A
#
# COMPACT_ATOMS: atom_id res chain seq x y z
N MET A 1 -28.48 -0.50 -4.70
CA MET A 1 -27.65 0.68 -4.39
C MET A 1 -26.63 0.82 -5.50
N LYS A 2 -26.53 2.01 -6.11
CA LYS A 2 -25.61 2.25 -7.23
C LYS A 2 -24.25 2.55 -6.58
N LYS A 3 -23.25 1.69 -6.79
CA LYS A 3 -21.89 1.92 -6.27
C LYS A 3 -21.34 3.16 -6.96
N ASP A 4 -21.10 4.21 -6.18
CA ASP A 4 -20.55 5.45 -6.70
C ASP A 4 -19.04 5.23 -6.96
N LEU A 5 -18.72 4.93 -8.22
CA LEU A 5 -17.37 4.61 -8.65
C LEU A 5 -16.44 5.84 -8.66
N SER A 6 -16.97 7.05 -8.40
CA SER A 6 -16.16 8.27 -8.28
C SER A 6 -15.31 8.34 -7.00
N MET A 7 -15.53 7.42 -6.05
CA MET A 7 -14.70 7.28 -4.86
C MET A 7 -13.57 6.25 -5.02
N VAL A 8 -13.56 5.47 -6.11
CA VAL A 8 -12.42 4.58 -6.41
C VAL A 8 -11.18 5.43 -6.56
N LEU A 9 -10.10 5.08 -5.83
CA LEU A 9 -8.78 5.69 -6.03
C LEU A 9 -8.49 5.71 -7.53
N MET A 10 -8.51 6.89 -8.13
CA MET A 10 -7.94 7.01 -9.46
C MET A 10 -6.46 6.57 -9.34
N PRO A 11 -5.90 5.85 -10.33
CA PRO A 11 -4.54 5.30 -10.27
C PRO A 11 -3.43 6.34 -9.99
N ASP A 12 -3.76 7.61 -10.16
CA ASP A 12 -3.02 8.82 -9.83
C ASP A 12 -3.07 9.25 -8.35
N HIS A 13 -3.69 8.46 -7.46
CA HIS A 13 -3.76 8.80 -6.05
C HIS A 13 -2.39 8.64 -5.34
N PRO A 14 -1.95 9.62 -4.54
CA PRO A 14 -0.62 9.64 -3.92
C PRO A 14 -0.32 8.39 -3.07
N LEU A 15 -1.32 7.83 -2.40
CA LEU A 15 -1.17 6.58 -1.62
C LEU A 15 -0.63 5.41 -2.46
N TYR A 16 -1.05 5.29 -3.72
CA TYR A 16 -0.56 4.22 -4.59
C TYR A 16 0.88 4.47 -5.02
N ALA A 17 1.22 5.72 -5.34
CA ALA A 17 2.59 6.11 -5.66
C ALA A 17 3.54 5.86 -4.48
N GLU A 18 3.13 6.18 -3.25
CA GLU A 18 3.90 5.94 -2.04
C GLU A 18 4.11 4.43 -1.75
N ALA A 19 3.10 3.60 -2.00
CA ALA A 19 3.23 2.15 -1.84
C ALA A 19 4.18 1.54 -2.88
N VAL A 20 4.07 1.96 -4.14
CA VAL A 20 4.97 1.53 -5.21
C VAL A 20 6.40 1.98 -4.94
N GLU A 21 6.61 3.18 -4.43
CA GLU A 21 7.94 3.68 -4.11
C GLU A 21 8.60 2.88 -2.97
N ALA A 22 7.83 2.55 -1.92
CA ALA A 22 8.33 1.68 -0.84
C ALA A 22 8.74 0.29 -1.35
N LEU A 23 8.00 -0.27 -2.31
CA LEU A 23 8.34 -1.56 -2.91
C LEU A 23 9.59 -1.50 -3.79
N LYS A 24 9.78 -0.40 -4.53
CA LYS A 24 11.02 -0.19 -5.29
C LYS A 24 12.23 -0.11 -4.37
N LEU A 25 12.13 0.61 -3.25
CA LEU A 25 13.22 0.73 -2.26
C LEU A 25 13.59 -0.64 -1.68
N TYR A 26 12.60 -1.48 -1.38
CA TYR A 26 12.85 -2.86 -0.95
C TYR A 26 13.62 -3.66 -2.01
N HIS A 27 13.18 -3.63 -3.27
CA HIS A 27 13.86 -4.36 -4.34
C HIS A 27 15.25 -3.82 -4.67
N GLN A 28 15.44 -2.50 -4.59
CA GLN A 28 16.75 -1.89 -4.76
C GLN A 28 17.70 -2.34 -3.64
N ALA A 29 17.27 -2.29 -2.38
CA ALA A 29 18.05 -2.77 -1.26
C ALA A 29 18.39 -4.28 -1.40
N GLN A 30 17.45 -5.09 -1.88
CA GLN A 30 17.69 -6.49 -2.19
C GLN A 30 18.76 -6.67 -3.29
N ALA A 31 18.68 -5.87 -4.37
CA ALA A 31 19.64 -5.89 -5.46
C ALA A 31 21.04 -5.42 -5.03
N ASP A 32 21.10 -4.47 -4.08
CA ASP A 32 22.33 -3.96 -3.48
C ASP A 32 22.93 -4.92 -2.43
N GLY A 33 22.27 -6.06 -2.18
CA GLY A 33 22.73 -7.08 -1.23
C GLY A 33 22.45 -6.75 0.23
N VAL A 34 21.55 -5.80 0.51
CA VAL A 34 21.06 -5.54 1.87
C VAL A 34 20.32 -6.79 2.36
N ILE A 35 20.63 -7.23 3.58
CA ILE A 35 20.07 -8.43 4.20
C ILE A 35 19.69 -8.17 5.65
N GLY A 36 18.94 -9.10 6.24
CA GLY A 36 18.60 -9.08 7.65
C GLY A 36 17.58 -8.00 8.01
N ALA A 37 17.77 -7.36 9.17
CA ALA A 37 16.77 -6.48 9.77
C ALA A 37 16.40 -5.28 8.89
N GLU A 38 17.36 -4.75 8.12
CA GLU A 38 17.10 -3.59 7.25
C GLU A 38 16.26 -3.95 6.04
N LEU A 39 16.53 -5.10 5.41
CA LEU A 39 15.72 -5.59 4.31
C LEU A 39 14.28 -5.92 4.77
N GLU A 40 14.15 -6.53 5.95
CA GLU A 40 12.84 -6.86 6.52
C GLU A 40 12.05 -5.61 6.92
N ARG A 41 12.73 -4.58 7.43
CA ARG A 41 12.10 -3.27 7.70
C ARG A 41 11.52 -2.68 6.43
N LEU A 42 12.27 -2.68 5.33
CA LEU A 42 11.79 -2.16 4.04
C LEU A 42 10.60 -2.97 3.52
N ARG A 43 10.63 -4.29 3.69
CA ARG A 43 9.51 -5.17 3.35
C ARG A 43 8.24 -4.81 4.13
N LEU A 44 8.33 -4.70 5.46
CA LEU A 44 7.20 -4.36 6.32
C LEU A 44 6.63 -2.97 6.01
N MET A 45 7.50 -2.02 5.68
CA MET A 45 7.07 -0.68 5.24
C MET A 45 6.29 -0.74 3.93
N ALA A 46 6.75 -1.51 2.94
CA ALA A 46 6.02 -1.69 1.69
C ALA A 46 4.66 -2.36 1.94
N GLU A 47 4.63 -3.45 2.72
CA GLU A 47 3.40 -4.18 3.04
C GLU A 47 2.36 -3.30 3.74
N HIS A 48 2.79 -2.52 4.75
CA HIS A 48 1.91 -1.58 5.45
C HIS A 48 1.31 -0.52 4.51
N ARG A 49 2.09 -0.03 3.53
CA ARG A 49 1.59 0.95 2.55
C ARG A 49 0.55 0.33 1.61
N PHE A 50 0.74 -0.92 1.19
CA PHE A 50 -0.27 -1.64 0.40
C PHE A 50 -1.53 -1.97 1.20
N GLN A 51 -1.39 -2.24 2.50
CA GLN A 51 -2.54 -2.41 3.39
C GLN A 51 -3.37 -1.12 3.45
N ALA A 52 -2.73 0.04 3.64
CA ALA A 52 -3.41 1.34 3.63
C ALA A 52 -4.13 1.65 2.30
N VAL A 53 -3.54 1.26 1.16
CA VAL A 53 -4.20 1.36 -0.16
C VAL A 53 -5.44 0.47 -0.21
N THR A 54 -5.34 -0.77 0.28
CA THR A 54 -6.45 -1.73 0.32
C THR A 54 -7.58 -1.25 1.21
N ASP A 55 -7.26 -0.72 2.39
CA ASP A 55 -8.24 -0.18 3.34
C ASP A 55 -8.98 1.02 2.78
N TYR A 56 -8.26 1.92 2.08
CA TYR A 56 -8.91 3.01 1.36
C TYR A 56 -9.85 2.45 0.28
N GLN A 57 -9.41 1.50 -0.54
CA GLN A 57 -10.24 0.94 -1.63
C GLN A 57 -11.50 0.29 -1.08
N LEU A 58 -11.40 -0.44 0.03
CA LEU A 58 -12.55 -1.04 0.71
C LEU A 58 -13.50 0.03 1.23
N HIS A 59 -13.00 1.09 1.87
CA HIS A 59 -13.81 2.19 2.35
C HIS A 59 -14.53 2.92 1.20
N ALA A 60 -13.80 3.26 0.15
CA ALA A 60 -14.31 3.90 -1.07
C ALA A 60 -15.42 3.10 -1.77
N LEU A 61 -15.30 1.77 -1.79
CA LEU A 61 -16.27 0.86 -2.41
C LEU A 61 -17.46 0.52 -1.49
N GLY A 62 -17.55 1.15 -0.32
CA GLY A 62 -18.63 0.98 0.66
C GLY A 62 -18.50 -0.29 1.51
N GLY A 63 -17.31 -0.90 1.58
CA GLY A 63 -17.00 -1.99 2.50
C GLY A 63 -16.69 -1.46 3.91
N PRO A 64 -16.93 -2.25 4.98
CA PRO A 64 -16.48 -1.87 6.30
C PRO A 64 -14.95 -1.76 6.27
N ALA A 65 -14.42 -0.56 6.56
CA ALA A 65 -13.00 -0.39 6.83
C ALA A 65 -12.67 -1.32 8.00
N VAL A 66 -11.77 -2.28 7.80
CA VAL A 66 -11.34 -3.16 8.87
C VAL A 66 -10.60 -2.27 9.88
N LYS A 67 -11.28 -1.94 10.98
CA LYS A 67 -10.63 -1.36 12.14
C LYS A 67 -9.77 -2.47 12.75
N GLY A 68 -8.49 -2.49 12.37
CA GLY A 68 -7.49 -3.28 13.07
C GLY A 68 -7.44 -2.83 14.52
N HIS A 69 -7.53 -3.81 15.43
CA HIS A 69 -7.69 -3.64 16.86
C HIS A 69 -6.34 -3.57 17.59
#